data_AF-A0A367LYV7-F1
#
_entry.id   AF-A0A367LYV7-F1
#
_cell.length_a   1.000
_cell.length_b   1.000
_cell.length_c   1.000
_cell.angle_alpha   90.00
_cell.angle_beta   90.00
_cell.angle_gamma   90.00
#
_symmetry.space_group_name_H-M   'P 1'
#
loop_
_entity.id
_entity.type
_entity.pdbx_description
1 polymer ?
#
loop_
_entity_poly.entity_id
_entity_poly.type
_entity_poly.pdbx_seq_one_letter_code
_entity_poly.pdbx_strand_id
1 'polypeptide(L)'
;MGLGVLIAAQLVWPELNFDLPWTSFGRLRPLHTNAVIFAFGGCALFATSYYVVQRTSQARLISDTLAAFTFWGWQAVIVGAVLTLPQGFTTSKEYAELEWPLAILLAIVWITYAIVFFGTIVKRKVKHIYVGNWFYGAFILVTAMLHIVNHMSLPVSWFKSYSAYSGATD
;
A
#
# COMPACT_ATOMS: atom_id res chain seq x y z
N MET A 1 12.08 -9.36 -1.11
CA MET A 1 12.57 -10.56 -1.84
C MET A 1 12.93 -11.71 -0.90
N GLY A 2 13.69 -11.51 0.18
CA GLY A 2 14.04 -12.60 1.12
C GLY A 2 12.86 -13.39 1.70
N LEU A 3 11.77 -12.72 2.10
CA LEU A 3 10.53 -13.38 2.56
C LEU A 3 9.93 -14.32 1.51
N GLY A 4 9.98 -13.96 0.22
CA GLY A 4 9.47 -14.80 -0.86
C GLY A 4 10.25 -16.11 -0.99
N VAL A 5 11.58 -16.04 -0.83
CA VAL A 5 12.44 -17.22 -0.82
C VAL A 5 12.15 -18.10 0.40
N LEU A 6 11.98 -17.50 1.58
CA LEU A 6 11.66 -18.24 2.80
C LEU A 6 10.34 -19.01 2.68
N ILE A 7 9.26 -18.35 2.26
CA ILE A 7 7.95 -19.02 2.16
C ILE A 7 7.91 -20.04 1.02
N ALA A 8 8.69 -19.85 -0.05
CA ALA A 8 8.85 -20.87 -1.08
C ALA A 8 9.57 -22.12 -0.52
N ALA A 9 10.61 -21.92 0.30
CA ALA A 9 11.30 -23.01 0.98
C ALA A 9 10.39 -23.74 1.99
N GLN A 10 9.49 -23.02 2.69
CA GLN A 10 8.51 -23.64 3.60
C GLN A 10 7.52 -24.59 2.91
N LEU A 11 7.25 -24.40 1.61
CA LEU A 11 6.44 -25.34 0.83
C LEU A 11 7.18 -26.62 0.45
N VAL A 12 8.52 -26.58 0.43
CA VAL A 12 9.38 -27.74 0.13
C VAL A 12 9.79 -28.47 1.41
N TRP A 13 10.17 -27.71 2.44
CA TRP A 13 10.60 -28.17 3.76
C TRP A 13 9.73 -27.54 4.85
N PRO A 14 8.60 -28.19 5.23
CA PRO A 14 7.65 -27.66 6.21
C PRO A 14 8.26 -27.41 7.59
N GLU A 15 9.40 -28.00 7.93
CA GLU A 15 10.14 -27.78 9.18
C GLU A 15 10.56 -26.31 9.34
N LEU A 16 10.70 -25.57 8.22
CA LEU A 16 10.97 -24.13 8.21
C LEU A 16 9.80 -23.26 8.68
N ASN A 17 8.67 -23.85 9.08
CA ASN A 17 7.62 -23.15 9.83
C ASN A 17 7.98 -22.96 11.30
N PHE A 18 8.96 -23.73 11.82
CA PHE A 18 9.48 -23.67 13.20
C PHE A 18 8.47 -23.91 14.32
N ASP A 19 7.29 -24.45 14.01
CA ASP A 19 6.18 -24.66 14.96
C ASP A 19 5.78 -23.40 15.76
N LEU A 20 6.08 -22.20 15.22
CA LEU A 20 5.69 -20.92 15.79
C LEU A 20 4.59 -20.28 14.95
N PRO A 21 3.56 -19.67 15.59
CA PRO A 21 2.43 -19.14 14.85
C PRO A 21 2.83 -18.00 13.90
N TRP A 22 3.76 -17.12 14.31
CA TRP A 22 4.18 -15.95 13.53
C TRP A 22 5.19 -16.25 12.41
N THR A 23 5.82 -17.43 12.39
CA THR A 23 6.67 -17.86 11.26
C THR A 23 5.98 -18.83 10.32
N SER A 24 4.73 -19.22 10.62
CA SER A 24 3.97 -20.13 9.76
C SER A 24 3.71 -19.53 8.37
N PHE A 25 3.74 -20.37 7.35
CA PHE A 25 3.50 -19.99 5.94
C PHE A 25 2.20 -19.21 5.77
N GLY A 26 1.12 -19.62 6.45
CA GLY A 26 -0.19 -18.96 6.37
C GLY A 26 -0.17 -17.49 6.81
N ARG A 27 0.71 -17.12 7.76
CA ARG A 27 0.86 -15.73 8.22
C ARG A 27 1.95 -14.96 7.48
N LEU A 28 3.01 -15.64 7.07
CA LEU A 28 4.10 -15.02 6.30
C LEU A 28 3.74 -14.77 4.84
N ARG A 29 2.83 -15.54 4.25
CA ARG A 29 2.34 -15.33 2.87
C ARG A 29 1.75 -13.92 2.66
N PRO A 30 0.73 -13.47 3.44
CA PRO A 30 0.19 -12.13 3.26
C PRO A 30 1.22 -11.04 3.58
N LEU A 31 2.15 -11.29 4.51
CA LEU A 31 3.27 -10.38 4.76
C LEU A 31 4.18 -10.26 3.53
N HIS A 32 4.53 -11.37 2.88
CA HIS A 32 5.31 -11.35 1.65
C HIS A 32 4.62 -10.54 0.56
N THR A 33 3.34 -10.80 0.31
CA THR A 33 2.52 -10.09 -0.68
C THR A 33 2.52 -8.58 -0.43
N ASN A 34 2.23 -8.17 0.81
CA ASN A 34 2.19 -6.76 1.19
C ASN A 34 3.58 -6.10 1.07
N ALA A 35 4.63 -6.80 1.51
CA ALA A 35 6.00 -6.29 1.44
C ALA A 35 6.51 -6.16 0.00
N VAL A 36 6.13 -7.06 -0.91
CA VAL A 36 6.61 -6.98 -2.30
C VAL A 36 5.81 -5.97 -3.13
N ILE A 37 4.50 -5.86 -2.92
CA ILE A 37 3.64 -4.96 -3.70
C ILE A 37 3.66 -3.55 -3.11
N PHE A 38 3.26 -3.39 -1.84
CA PHE A 38 3.09 -2.07 -1.26
C PHE A 38 4.41 -1.52 -0.70
N ALA A 39 5.22 -2.32 0.00
CA ALA A 39 6.49 -1.80 0.48
C ALA A 39 7.48 -1.59 -0.69
N PHE A 40 7.83 -2.64 -1.42
CA PHE A 40 8.79 -2.52 -2.52
C PHE A 40 8.19 -1.76 -3.73
N GLY A 41 7.10 -2.27 -4.32
CA GLY A 41 6.47 -1.64 -5.48
C GLY A 41 5.92 -0.25 -5.19
N GLY A 42 5.27 -0.04 -4.04
CA GLY A 42 4.76 1.27 -3.63
C GLY A 42 5.88 2.29 -3.43
N CYS A 43 6.95 1.97 -2.70
CA CYS A 43 8.09 2.89 -2.55
C CYS A 43 8.75 3.20 -3.91
N ALA A 44 8.86 2.21 -4.80
CA ALA A 44 9.34 2.44 -6.15
C ALA A 44 8.45 3.46 -6.88
N LEU A 45 7.12 3.30 -6.82
CA LEU A 45 6.16 4.21 -7.44
C LEU A 45 6.18 5.61 -6.83
N PHE A 46 6.34 5.76 -5.51
CA PHE A 46 6.52 7.06 -4.87
C PHE A 46 7.77 7.77 -5.38
N ALA A 47 8.91 7.07 -5.39
CA ALA A 47 10.17 7.65 -5.83
C ALA A 47 10.14 8.02 -7.31
N THR A 48 9.65 7.12 -8.16
CA THR A 48 9.59 7.37 -9.61
C THR A 48 8.58 8.44 -9.95
N SER A 49 7.39 8.45 -9.34
CA SER A 49 6.36 9.44 -9.65
C SER A 49 6.78 10.84 -9.22
N TYR A 50 7.33 11.02 -8.00
CA TYR A 50 7.80 12.32 -7.54
C TYR A 50 8.94 12.85 -8.39
N TYR A 51 9.89 11.99 -8.75
CA TYR A 51 10.96 12.39 -9.64
C TYR A 51 10.45 12.77 -11.04
N VAL A 52 9.64 11.91 -11.65
CA VAL A 52 9.15 12.10 -13.02
C VAL A 52 8.22 13.30 -13.12
N VAL A 53 7.28 13.48 -12.18
CA VAL A 53 6.31 14.59 -12.23
C VAL A 53 7.01 15.94 -12.13
N GLN A 54 8.04 16.06 -11.29
CA GLN A 54 8.83 17.28 -11.17
C GLN A 54 9.58 17.61 -12.47
N ARG A 55 10.23 16.62 -13.08
CA ARG A 55 11.02 16.81 -14.31
C ARG A 55 10.14 17.14 -15.51
N THR A 56 9.06 16.38 -15.68
CA THR A 56 8.15 16.52 -16.82
C THR A 56 7.28 17.78 -16.73
N SER A 57 6.98 18.24 -15.51
CA SER A 57 6.25 19.49 -15.28
C SER A 57 7.17 20.71 -15.14
N GLN A 58 8.48 20.50 -15.06
CA GLN A 58 9.53 21.51 -14.81
C GLN A 58 9.23 22.39 -13.58
N ALA A 59 8.72 21.76 -12.52
CA ALA A 59 8.31 22.38 -11.28
C ALA A 59 8.77 21.55 -10.07
N ARG A 60 9.03 22.20 -8.94
CA ARG A 60 9.19 21.51 -7.65
C ARG A 60 7.83 20.94 -7.21
N LEU A 61 7.86 19.94 -6.34
CA LEU A 61 6.64 19.44 -5.70
C LEU A 61 5.86 20.58 -5.06
N ILE A 62 4.53 20.44 -4.98
CA ILE A 62 3.68 21.49 -4.41
C ILE A 62 3.97 21.76 -2.93
N SER A 63 4.42 20.74 -2.17
CA SER A 63 4.81 20.87 -0.76
C SER A 63 5.77 19.75 -0.35
N ASP A 64 6.96 20.14 0.14
CA ASP A 64 7.97 19.20 0.66
C ASP A 64 7.49 18.56 1.97
N THR A 65 6.70 19.28 2.79
CA THR A 65 6.12 18.75 4.04
C THR A 65 5.09 17.65 3.77
N LEU A 66 4.21 17.83 2.78
CA LEU A 66 3.23 16.80 2.42
C LEU A 66 3.90 15.57 1.80
N ALA A 67 4.96 15.77 1.00
CA ALA A 67 5.76 14.67 0.47
C ALA A 67 6.53 13.91 1.58
N ALA A 68 7.00 14.61 2.61
CA ALA A 68 7.60 13.95 3.77
C ALA A 68 6.55 13.19 4.60
N PHE A 69 5.34 13.72 4.73
CA PHE A 69 4.22 13.02 5.37
C PHE A 69 3.86 11.74 4.62
N THR A 70 3.78 11.75 3.28
CA THR A 70 3.47 10.53 2.52
C THR A 70 4.57 9.49 2.69
N PHE A 71 5.84 9.90 2.74
CA PHE A 71 6.94 9.00 3.05
C PHE A 71 6.78 8.36 4.43
N TRP A 72 6.73 9.15 5.50
CA TRP A 72 6.66 8.60 6.87
C TRP A 72 5.38 7.84 7.14
N GLY A 73 4.26 8.31 6.59
CA GLY A 73 2.97 7.61 6.67
C GLY A 73 3.01 6.27 5.95
N TRP A 74 3.63 6.19 4.77
CA TRP A 74 3.81 4.92 4.06
C TRP A 74 4.71 3.96 4.84
N GLN A 75 5.83 4.45 5.38
CA GLN A 75 6.69 3.63 6.23
C GLN A 75 5.97 3.13 7.49
N ALA A 76 5.11 3.95 8.10
CA ALA A 76 4.29 3.54 9.24
C ALA A 76 3.31 2.43 8.88
N VAL A 77 2.68 2.48 7.69
CA VAL A 77 1.82 1.39 7.20
C VAL A 77 2.62 0.10 6.99
N ILE A 78 3.81 0.18 6.38
CA ILE A 78 4.68 -0.98 6.16
C ILE A 78 5.09 -1.62 7.50
N VAL A 79 5.53 -0.81 8.46
CA VAL A 79 5.89 -1.29 9.80
C VAL A 79 4.66 -1.89 10.49
N GLY A 80 3.50 -1.26 10.37
CA GLY A 80 2.23 -1.80 10.83
C GLY A 80 1.98 -3.19 10.28
N ALA A 81 2.07 -3.38 8.96
CA ALA A 81 1.89 -4.68 8.30
C ALA A 81 2.87 -5.75 8.81
N VAL A 82 4.14 -5.39 9.02
CA VAL A 82 5.17 -6.29 9.57
C VAL A 82 4.84 -6.75 10.99
N LEU A 83 4.20 -5.90 11.78
CA LEU A 83 3.80 -6.23 13.15
C LEU A 83 2.48 -7.02 13.18
N THR A 84 1.48 -6.61 12.40
CA THR A 84 0.11 -7.13 12.52
C THR A 84 -0.11 -8.45 11.78
N LEU A 85 0.47 -8.62 10.59
CA LEU A 85 0.22 -9.81 9.76
C LEU A 85 0.78 -11.10 10.39
N PRO A 86 2.02 -11.14 10.91
CA PRO A 86 2.52 -12.31 11.65
C PRO A 86 1.75 -12.59 12.94
N GLN A 87 1.16 -11.57 13.56
CA GLN A 87 0.29 -11.74 14.72
C GLN A 87 -1.07 -12.34 14.36
N GLY A 88 -1.42 -12.38 13.08
CA GLY A 88 -2.65 -13.00 12.57
C GLY A 88 -3.81 -12.01 12.39
N PHE A 89 -3.56 -10.71 12.53
CA PHE A 89 -4.56 -9.68 12.28
C PHE A 89 -4.69 -9.46 10.77
N THR A 90 -5.71 -10.09 10.19
CA THR A 90 -5.99 -9.99 8.76
C THR A 90 -7.48 -10.06 8.46
N THR A 91 -7.88 -9.31 7.43
CA THR A 91 -9.21 -9.36 6.82
C THR A 91 -9.41 -10.62 5.97
N SER A 92 -8.35 -11.39 5.67
CA SER A 92 -8.29 -12.53 4.74
C SER A 92 -8.55 -12.21 3.26
N LYS A 93 -8.80 -10.94 2.90
CA LYS A 93 -8.90 -10.49 1.51
C LYS A 93 -7.52 -10.30 0.90
N GLU A 94 -7.23 -10.99 -0.20
CA GLU A 94 -5.94 -10.84 -0.89
C GLU A 94 -5.71 -9.38 -1.31
N TYR A 95 -4.49 -8.88 -1.06
CA TYR A 95 -4.06 -7.48 -1.29
C TYR A 95 -4.81 -6.41 -0.48
N ALA A 96 -5.71 -6.82 0.42
CA ALA A 96 -6.46 -5.96 1.33
C ALA A 96 -6.40 -6.50 2.77
N GLU A 97 -5.31 -7.21 3.11
CA GLU A 97 -5.18 -7.98 4.34
C GLU A 97 -5.11 -7.11 5.60
N LEU A 98 -4.73 -5.84 5.46
CA LEU A 98 -4.57 -4.92 6.58
C LEU A 98 -5.92 -4.55 7.20
N GLU A 99 -5.99 -4.64 8.52
CA GLU A 99 -7.17 -4.28 9.30
C GLU A 99 -7.48 -2.77 9.25
N TRP A 100 -8.70 -2.42 9.63
CA TRP A 100 -9.29 -1.10 9.43
C TRP A 100 -8.43 0.10 9.89
N PRO A 101 -7.65 0.08 10.99
CA PRO A 101 -6.86 1.25 11.38
C PRO A 101 -5.75 1.56 10.38
N LEU A 102 -5.07 0.52 9.89
CA LEU A 102 -4.02 0.65 8.88
C LEU A 102 -4.63 0.98 7.51
N ALA A 103 -5.80 0.44 7.18
CA ALA A 103 -6.51 0.79 5.96
C ALA A 103 -6.90 2.28 5.92
N ILE A 104 -7.35 2.87 7.04
CA ILE A 104 -7.65 4.30 7.14
C ILE A 104 -6.37 5.14 7.01
N LEU A 105 -5.31 4.77 7.75
CA LEU A 105 -4.03 5.47 7.64
C LEU A 105 -3.52 5.47 6.19
N LEU A 106 -3.58 4.31 5.53
CA LEU A 106 -3.20 4.14 4.14
C LEU A 106 -4.02 5.05 3.21
N ALA A 107 -5.33 5.14 3.42
CA ALA A 107 -6.20 6.03 2.64
C ALA A 107 -5.80 7.51 2.81
N ILE A 108 -5.53 7.96 4.05
CA ILE A 108 -5.10 9.34 4.34
C ILE A 108 -3.77 9.66 3.65
N VAL A 109 -2.81 8.74 3.73
CA VAL A 109 -1.51 8.86 3.06
C VAL A 109 -1.69 8.94 1.55
N TRP A 110 -2.55 8.09 0.98
CA TRP A 110 -2.79 8.04 -0.46
C TRP A 110 -3.52 9.28 -0.99
N ILE A 111 -4.50 9.81 -0.25
CA ILE A 111 -5.15 11.08 -0.58
C ILE A 111 -4.14 12.23 -0.55
N THR A 112 -3.26 12.25 0.45
CA THR A 112 -2.19 13.27 0.51
C THR A 112 -1.23 13.14 -0.66
N TYR A 113 -0.89 11.90 -1.04
CA TYR A 113 -0.09 11.63 -2.24
C TYR A 113 -0.76 12.15 -3.52
N ALA A 114 -2.06 11.92 -3.67
CA ALA A 114 -2.83 12.45 -4.80
C ALA A 114 -2.77 13.99 -4.84
N ILE A 115 -2.97 14.65 -3.70
CA ILE A 115 -2.87 16.11 -3.59
C ILE A 115 -1.47 16.60 -4.01
N VAL A 116 -0.40 15.94 -3.55
CA VAL A 116 0.97 16.30 -3.92
C VAL A 116 1.21 16.12 -5.42
N PHE A 117 0.80 14.98 -5.99
CA PHE A 117 1.03 14.64 -7.38
C PHE A 117 0.25 15.56 -8.33
N PHE A 118 -1.08 15.64 -8.16
CA PHE A 118 -1.92 16.49 -9.00
C PHE A 118 -1.65 17.98 -8.77
N GLY A 119 -1.39 18.39 -7.53
CA GLY A 119 -0.96 19.76 -7.23
C GLY A 119 0.33 20.15 -7.95
N THR A 120 1.27 19.21 -8.11
CA THR A 120 2.50 19.46 -8.88
C THR A 120 2.22 19.61 -10.38
N ILE A 121 1.27 18.83 -10.94
CA ILE A 121 0.82 18.96 -12.33
C ILE A 121 0.12 20.31 -12.58
N VAL A 122 -0.61 20.83 -11.59
CA VAL A 122 -1.25 22.16 -11.70
C VAL A 122 -0.20 23.27 -11.80
N LYS A 123 0.92 23.15 -11.07
CA LYS A 123 2.05 24.10 -11.11
C LYS A 123 2.99 23.93 -12.30
N ARG A 124 2.66 23.07 -13.27
CA ARG A 124 3.52 22.81 -14.43
C ARG A 124 3.78 24.07 -15.25
N LYS A 125 4.98 24.17 -15.82
CA LYS A 125 5.34 25.25 -16.76
C LYS A 125 4.91 24.97 -18.20
N VAL A 126 4.85 23.70 -18.56
CA VAL A 126 4.51 23.24 -19.92
C VAL A 126 2.99 23.12 -20.11
N LYS A 127 2.47 23.52 -21.27
CA LYS A 127 1.02 23.46 -21.53
C LYS A 127 0.48 22.02 -21.50
N HIS A 128 1.19 21.10 -22.14
CA HIS A 128 0.82 19.69 -22.21
C HIS A 128 1.31 18.90 -20.99
N ILE A 129 0.55 17.88 -20.59
CA ILE A 129 0.94 16.94 -19.54
C ILE A 129 1.61 15.74 -20.21
N TYR A 130 2.80 15.37 -19.77
CA TYR A 130 3.51 14.20 -20.28
C TYR A 130 2.70 12.91 -20.05
N VAL A 131 2.68 12.01 -21.02
CA VAL A 131 1.87 10.77 -21.00
C VAL A 131 2.18 9.90 -19.78
N GLY A 132 3.44 9.86 -19.32
CA GLY A 132 3.78 9.17 -18.07
C GLY A 132 2.97 9.65 -16.86
N ASN A 133 2.65 10.94 -16.79
CA ASN A 133 1.81 11.49 -15.72
C ASN A 133 0.33 11.12 -15.88
N TRP A 134 -0.12 10.73 -17.07
CA TRP A 134 -1.47 10.20 -17.27
C TRP A 134 -1.60 8.83 -16.61
N PHE A 135 -0.62 7.96 -16.83
CA PHE A 135 -0.57 6.64 -16.20
C PHE A 135 -0.45 6.75 -14.68
N TYR A 136 0.46 7.60 -14.18
CA TYR A 136 0.55 7.84 -12.74
C TYR A 136 -0.75 8.43 -12.16
N GLY A 137 -1.35 9.41 -12.83
CA GLY A 137 -2.62 10.01 -12.39
C GLY A 137 -3.75 8.99 -12.34
N ALA A 138 -3.89 8.17 -13.38
CA ALA A 138 -4.89 7.10 -13.44
C ALA A 138 -4.65 6.05 -12.34
N PHE A 139 -3.41 5.60 -12.17
CA PHE A 139 -3.02 4.69 -11.08
C PHE A 139 -3.42 5.24 -9.71
N ILE A 140 -3.08 6.50 -9.40
CA ILE A 140 -3.38 7.12 -8.12
C ILE A 140 -4.89 7.11 -7.85
N LEU A 141 -5.69 7.54 -8.83
CA LEU A 141 -7.14 7.65 -8.70
C LEU A 141 -7.82 6.28 -8.59
N VAL A 142 -7.47 5.35 -9.48
CA VAL A 142 -8.09 4.01 -9.51
C VAL A 142 -7.70 3.22 -8.25
N THR A 143 -6.44 3.27 -7.82
CA THR A 143 -6.02 2.60 -6.58
C THR A 143 -6.72 3.20 -5.35
N ALA A 144 -6.91 4.52 -5.28
CA ALA A 144 -7.66 5.15 -4.19
C ALA A 144 -9.11 4.64 -4.14
N MET A 145 -9.78 4.60 -5.30
CA MET A 145 -11.15 4.09 -5.41
C MET A 145 -11.23 2.63 -4.99
N LEU A 146 -10.37 1.76 -5.52
CA LEU A 146 -10.34 0.34 -5.20
C LEU A 146 -10.07 0.10 -3.71
N HIS A 147 -9.12 0.84 -3.12
CA HIS A 147 -8.81 0.77 -1.69
C HIS A 147 -10.03 1.11 -0.84
N ILE A 148 -10.67 2.26 -1.09
CA ILE A 148 -11.81 2.72 -0.30
C ILE A 148 -12.98 1.74 -0.42
N VAL A 149 -13.29 1.29 -1.63
CA VAL A 149 -14.43 0.39 -1.86
C VAL A 149 -14.18 -0.97 -1.23
N ASN A 150 -13.01 -1.58 -1.48
CA ASN A 150 -12.74 -2.94 -1.00
C ASN A 150 -12.55 -3.00 0.54
N HIS A 151 -12.15 -1.90 1.17
CA HIS A 151 -12.00 -1.80 2.63
C HIS A 151 -13.26 -1.32 3.37
N MET A 152 -14.39 -1.13 2.69
CA MET A 152 -15.67 -0.90 3.36
C MET A 152 -16.00 -2.08 4.28
N SER A 153 -15.87 -1.86 5.58
CA SER A 153 -15.99 -2.90 6.59
C SER A 153 -16.51 -2.31 7.90
N LEU A 154 -17.18 -3.14 8.70
CA LEU A 154 -17.67 -2.82 10.03
C LEU A 154 -16.62 -3.21 11.07
N PRO A 155 -16.00 -2.25 11.78
CA PRO A 155 -15.09 -2.55 12.89
C PRO A 155 -15.82 -3.22 14.05
N VAL A 156 -15.29 -4.33 14.54
CA VAL A 156 -15.80 -5.05 15.72
C VAL A 156 -14.85 -4.89 16.90
N SER A 157 -13.54 -4.78 16.64
CA SER A 157 -12.53 -4.47 17.65
C SER A 157 -11.40 -3.64 17.04
N TRP A 158 -10.44 -3.23 17.88
CA TRP A 158 -9.27 -2.45 17.44
C TRP A 158 -8.45 -3.10 16.32
N PHE A 159 -8.47 -4.43 16.23
CA PHE A 159 -7.73 -5.18 15.21
C PHE A 159 -8.63 -6.16 14.46
N LYS A 160 -9.95 -5.90 14.40
CA LYS A 160 -10.85 -6.72 13.61
C LYS A 160 -12.00 -5.94 12.99
N SER A 161 -12.21 -6.12 11.70
CA SER A 161 -13.42 -5.77 10.97
C SER A 161 -13.99 -6.92 10.13
N TYR A 162 -15.24 -6.79 9.73
CA TYR A 162 -15.90 -7.67 8.75
C TYR A 162 -16.31 -6.86 7.53
N SER A 163 -16.16 -7.46 6.34
CA SER A 163 -16.54 -6.84 5.08
C SER A 163 -18.01 -6.37 5.10
N ALA A 164 -18.27 -5.22 4.47
CA ALA A 164 -19.64 -4.78 4.21
C ALA A 164 -20.33 -5.63 3.15
N TYR A 165 -19.56 -6.42 2.38
CA TYR A 165 -20.04 -7.31 1.33
C TYR A 165 -20.04 -8.77 1.79
N SER A 166 -20.75 -9.64 1.07
CA SER A 166 -20.80 -11.06 1.39
C SER A 166 -20.99 -11.96 0.16
N GLY A 167 -20.53 -13.20 0.25
CA GLY A 167 -20.71 -14.21 -0.81
C GLY A 167 -20.05 -13.80 -2.12
N ALA A 168 -20.72 -14.01 -3.25
CA ALA A 168 -20.17 -13.70 -4.58
C ALA A 168 -19.97 -12.18 -4.84
N THR A 169 -20.47 -11.32 -3.96
CA THR A 169 -20.27 -9.86 -4.06
C THR A 169 -19.03 -9.36 -3.33
N ASP A 170 -18.42 -10.19 -2.49
CA ASP A 170 -17.27 -9.84 -1.64
C ASP A 170 -15.91 -10.04 -2.31
#